data_AF-A0A3C2D7N3-F1
#
_entry.id   AF-A0A3C2D7N3-F1
#
_cell.length_a   1.000
_cell.length_b   1.000
_cell.length_c   1.000
_cell.angle_alpha   90.00
_cell.angle_beta   90.00
_cell.angle_gamma   90.00
#
_symmetry.space_group_name_H-M   'P 1'
#
loop_
_entity.id
_entity.type
_entity.pdbx_description
1 polymer ?
#
loop_
_entity_poly.entity_id
_entity_poly.type
_entity_poly.pdbx_seq_one_letter_code
_entity_poly.pdbx_strand_id
1 'polypeptide(L)'
;MKRALSIILVAFTLLACREDPLPTIVVEKNDDTYTPSKVQPVLEEWQHKTFNYFYDGASAETGLALEGNDRGAVVTIGGTGFGLMAIIVGSERGWITRQMAAERTLKIIRFLGKAERFKGMWSHWYNPDGTAHPFGDQVKTGDVIESGFLAAGLLTASEYYTSNSTTESEIRDSIQSFWNSMDWRFYARSGNAMQWLWYSQSNRLTMDIKGWNEGWIAYILALAAPDPHNIPEDVYARGWQSNGGIFHPNRAFYGYELPLGENKGGPMFFAHYSFLGLNPQMIEDKYANYWKQNVAHTMINRHYCLKEAPSTYKYDELNWGLTACYGGKPPWNYSARSPLNDDGVIAPTAALASFPYTPFYSTQVLLNLANMPLAQGSFGFADAYCLSTNTSEKKHLAIDQGPIVVMIENYRSGLIWKLMMKNEHVKLGLKLAGVKDKPSYKQGFHLAIINTLTGEFDLMRHPDRKFFELDYFMESAGNVKFTVTSKVQNKLVLEKTVPGNVGENVFEFDSKEIINGKPYTISMTTPDGKLYTLQTRLR
;
A
#
# COMPACT_ATOMS: atom_id res chain seq x y z
N MET A 1 50.87 79.93 9.17
CA MET A 1 50.48 78.50 9.03
C MET A 1 50.32 78.19 7.55
N LYS A 2 51.25 77.41 7.00
CA LYS A 2 51.23 76.89 5.62
C LYS A 2 50.29 75.69 5.55
N ARG A 3 49.58 75.50 4.43
CA ARG A 3 49.45 74.18 3.78
C ARG A 3 48.92 74.35 2.36
N ALA A 4 49.77 73.97 1.42
CA ALA A 4 49.54 73.85 0.00
C ALA A 4 48.74 72.57 -0.30
N LEU A 5 47.92 72.59 -1.34
CA LEU A 5 47.21 71.43 -1.87
C LEU A 5 47.98 70.95 -3.12
N SER A 6 48.61 69.78 -3.02
CA SER A 6 49.28 69.11 -4.13
C SER A 6 48.47 67.90 -4.62
N ILE A 7 48.40 67.81 -5.93
CA ILE A 7 47.82 66.80 -6.83
C ILE A 7 48.36 65.39 -6.53
N ILE A 8 47.58 64.31 -6.81
CA ILE A 8 48.08 63.08 -7.46
C ILE A 8 46.92 62.25 -8.05
N LEU A 9 47.12 61.93 -9.33
CA LEU A 9 46.40 61.01 -10.21
C LEU A 9 46.80 59.55 -9.88
N VAL A 10 45.88 58.59 -9.83
CA VAL A 10 46.22 57.16 -9.80
C VAL A 10 45.54 56.42 -10.95
N ALA A 11 46.39 55.73 -11.71
CA ALA A 11 46.13 55.04 -12.96
C ALA A 11 45.34 53.74 -12.78
N PHE A 12 44.48 53.43 -13.76
CA PHE A 12 43.91 52.10 -13.96
C PHE A 12 44.95 51.19 -14.63
N THR A 13 45.38 50.15 -13.92
CA THR A 13 46.11 49.02 -14.51
C THR A 13 45.14 47.86 -14.77
N LEU A 14 44.93 47.56 -16.05
CA LEU A 14 44.32 46.32 -16.52
C LEU A 14 45.27 45.15 -16.24
N LEU A 15 44.90 44.27 -15.31
CA LEU A 15 45.48 42.94 -15.17
C LEU A 15 44.49 41.93 -15.74
N ALA A 16 44.82 41.42 -16.92
CA ALA A 16 44.16 40.26 -17.51
C ALA A 16 44.48 39.02 -16.65
N CYS A 17 43.49 38.52 -15.91
CA CYS A 17 43.56 37.19 -15.32
C CYS A 17 43.36 36.15 -16.43
N ARG A 18 44.42 35.40 -16.70
CA ARG A 18 44.40 34.13 -17.43
C ARG A 18 43.68 33.12 -16.53
N GLU A 19 42.58 32.54 -17.00
CA GLU A 19 41.91 31.46 -16.28
C GLU A 19 42.78 30.20 -16.33
N ASP A 20 43.26 29.76 -15.17
CA ASP A 20 43.75 28.40 -14.98
C ASP A 20 42.56 27.44 -15.06
N PRO A 21 42.59 26.39 -15.92
CA PRO A 21 41.52 25.40 -15.92
C PRO A 21 41.69 24.51 -14.68
N LEU A 22 40.78 24.64 -13.71
CA LEU A 22 40.65 23.69 -12.60
C LEU A 22 39.18 23.51 -12.22
N PRO A 23 38.73 22.34 -11.73
CA PRO A 23 39.41 21.06 -11.58
C PRO A 23 38.67 19.87 -12.22
N THR A 24 39.43 18.78 -12.32
CA THR A 24 39.05 17.38 -12.52
C THR A 24 37.72 16.98 -11.85
N ILE A 25 36.93 16.19 -12.60
CA ILE A 25 35.71 15.46 -12.24
C ILE A 25 35.53 15.32 -10.72
N VAL A 26 34.60 16.11 -10.16
CA VAL A 26 34.03 15.79 -8.85
C VAL A 26 33.23 14.51 -9.03
N VAL A 27 33.81 13.36 -8.66
CA VAL A 27 33.03 12.15 -8.42
C VAL A 27 32.25 12.44 -7.15
N GLU A 28 31.08 13.05 -7.29
CA GLU A 28 30.12 13.17 -6.21
C GLU A 28 29.83 11.75 -5.72
N LYS A 29 30.11 11.48 -4.45
CA LYS A 29 30.04 10.14 -3.83
C LYS A 29 28.75 9.41 -4.23
N ASN A 30 28.89 8.23 -4.80
CA ASN A 30 27.77 7.33 -5.10
C ASN A 30 27.08 6.92 -3.80
N ASP A 31 25.77 7.16 -3.69
CA ASP A 31 24.98 6.68 -2.55
C ASP A 31 24.70 5.18 -2.70
N ASP A 32 25.35 4.36 -1.87
CA ASP A 32 25.16 2.91 -1.89
C ASP A 32 24.07 2.42 -0.93
N THR A 33 23.47 3.32 -0.15
CA THR A 33 22.49 3.01 0.93
C THR A 33 21.29 2.22 0.41
N TYR A 34 20.78 2.58 -0.76
CA TYR A 34 19.55 2.02 -1.34
C TYR A 34 19.81 1.00 -2.46
N THR A 35 21.06 0.52 -2.57
CA THR A 35 21.39 -0.50 -3.57
C THR A 35 20.67 -1.82 -3.28
N PRO A 36 20.35 -2.63 -4.31
CA PRO A 36 19.68 -3.91 -4.12
C PRO A 36 20.37 -4.83 -3.10
N SER A 37 21.70 -4.86 -3.07
CA SER A 37 22.47 -5.69 -2.12
C SER A 37 22.37 -5.23 -0.66
N LYS A 38 22.00 -3.97 -0.39
CA LYS A 38 21.74 -3.44 0.95
C LYS A 38 20.28 -3.59 1.35
N VAL A 39 19.36 -3.31 0.41
CA VAL A 39 17.92 -3.29 0.68
C VAL A 39 17.33 -4.69 0.74
N GLN A 40 17.67 -5.57 -0.21
CA GLN A 40 17.03 -6.89 -0.34
C GLN A 40 17.15 -7.75 0.94
N PRO A 41 18.32 -7.84 1.61
CA PRO A 41 18.43 -8.64 2.83
C PRO A 41 17.57 -8.10 3.97
N VAL A 42 17.50 -6.78 4.14
CA VAL A 42 16.68 -6.13 5.18
C VAL A 42 15.19 -6.32 4.86
N LEU A 43 14.80 -6.15 3.60
CA LEU A 43 13.41 -6.37 3.16
C LEU A 43 12.97 -7.82 3.42
N GLU A 44 13.81 -8.79 3.05
CA GLU A 44 13.56 -10.22 3.28
C GLU A 44 13.44 -10.54 4.77
N GLU A 45 14.40 -10.10 5.58
CA GLU A 45 14.42 -10.37 7.02
C GLU A 45 13.17 -9.84 7.71
N TRP A 46 12.82 -8.57 7.47
CA TRP A 46 11.72 -7.94 8.18
C TRP A 46 10.35 -8.37 7.64
N GLN A 47 10.21 -8.66 6.34
CA GLN A 47 8.99 -9.27 5.80
C GLN A 47 8.76 -10.66 6.41
N HIS A 48 9.79 -11.50 6.52
CA HIS A 48 9.70 -12.82 7.13
C HIS A 48 9.39 -12.74 8.65
N LYS A 49 10.05 -11.84 9.39
CA LYS A 49 9.73 -11.59 10.80
C LYS A 49 8.27 -11.19 11.01
N THR A 50 7.74 -10.34 10.14
CA THR A 50 6.32 -9.93 10.18
C THR A 50 5.39 -11.09 9.83
N PHE A 51 5.74 -11.92 8.85
CA PHE A 51 4.98 -13.12 8.51
C PHE A 51 4.80 -14.06 9.70
N ASN A 52 5.81 -14.20 10.58
CA ASN A 52 5.73 -15.07 11.74
C ASN A 52 4.63 -14.67 12.73
N TYR A 53 4.09 -13.45 12.67
CA TYR A 53 2.86 -13.10 13.41
C TYR A 53 1.68 -14.04 13.04
N PHE A 54 1.55 -14.38 11.76
CA PHE A 54 0.44 -15.19 11.22
C PHE A 54 0.73 -16.70 11.21
N TYR A 55 1.97 -17.09 11.44
CA TYR A 55 2.37 -18.49 11.45
C TYR A 55 2.73 -18.98 12.84
N ASP A 56 3.79 -18.45 13.46
CA ASP A 56 4.22 -18.83 14.80
C ASP A 56 3.38 -18.15 15.90
N GLY A 57 3.01 -16.88 15.68
CA GLY A 57 2.20 -16.07 16.59
C GLY A 57 0.69 -16.28 16.49
N ALA A 58 0.22 -17.12 15.58
CA ALA A 58 -1.20 -17.41 15.42
C ALA A 58 -1.76 -18.21 16.60
N SER A 59 -3.08 -18.20 16.76
CA SER A 59 -3.74 -19.04 17.76
C SER A 59 -3.42 -20.51 17.53
N ALA A 60 -2.77 -21.15 18.51
CA ALA A 60 -2.42 -22.57 18.45
C ALA A 60 -3.65 -23.47 18.33
N GLU A 61 -4.81 -23.04 18.82
CA GLU A 61 -6.05 -23.82 18.80
C GLU A 61 -6.76 -23.70 17.45
N THR A 62 -6.83 -22.50 16.88
CA THR A 62 -7.69 -22.21 15.71
C THR A 62 -6.91 -22.01 14.42
N GLY A 63 -5.62 -21.64 14.51
CA GLY A 63 -4.78 -21.22 13.39
C GLY A 63 -5.06 -19.80 12.89
N LEU A 64 -6.08 -19.10 13.43
CA LEU A 64 -6.43 -17.73 13.06
C LEU A 64 -5.43 -16.72 13.64
N ALA A 65 -5.42 -15.52 13.05
CA ALA A 65 -4.66 -14.39 13.56
C ALA A 65 -5.26 -13.93 14.90
N LEU A 66 -4.40 -13.70 15.90
CA LEU A 66 -4.80 -12.99 17.11
C LEU A 66 -5.16 -11.54 16.75
N GLU A 67 -6.09 -10.91 17.47
CA GLU A 67 -6.34 -9.47 17.27
C GLU A 67 -5.08 -8.66 17.57
N GLY A 68 -4.51 -8.91 18.74
CA GLY A 68 -3.26 -8.36 19.20
C GLY A 68 -2.56 -9.39 20.09
N ASN A 69 -1.23 -9.44 20.03
CA ASN A 69 -0.46 -10.40 20.81
C ASN A 69 -0.50 -10.15 22.34
N ASP A 70 -1.21 -9.12 22.79
CA ASP A 70 -1.47 -8.81 24.20
C ASP A 70 -2.90 -9.12 24.65
N ARG A 71 -3.78 -9.55 23.74
CA ARG A 71 -5.22 -9.76 24.01
C ARG A 71 -5.57 -11.23 24.28
N GLY A 72 -4.60 -12.00 24.76
CA GLY A 72 -4.78 -13.43 25.06
C GLY A 72 -5.10 -14.22 23.79
N ALA A 73 -6.15 -15.04 23.84
CA ALA A 73 -6.51 -15.97 22.76
C ALA A 73 -7.61 -15.43 21.81
N VAL A 74 -7.95 -14.14 21.90
CA VAL A 74 -8.96 -13.52 21.04
C VAL A 74 -8.41 -13.41 19.62
N VAL A 75 -9.18 -13.94 18.65
CA VAL A 75 -8.83 -13.93 17.23
C VAL A 75 -9.70 -12.93 16.46
N THR A 76 -9.15 -12.37 15.39
CA THR A 76 -9.81 -11.36 14.54
C THR A 76 -10.08 -11.88 13.14
N ILE A 77 -11.22 -11.50 12.57
CA ILE A 77 -11.70 -12.04 11.29
C ILE A 77 -11.05 -11.35 10.10
N GLY A 78 -11.05 -10.01 10.02
CA GLY A 78 -10.43 -9.29 8.90
C GLY A 78 -8.92 -9.46 8.91
N GLY A 79 -8.28 -9.38 10.09
CA GLY A 79 -6.86 -9.71 10.25
C GLY A 79 -6.50 -11.15 9.87
N THR A 80 -7.42 -12.11 10.07
CA THR A 80 -7.26 -13.48 9.54
C THR A 80 -7.33 -13.51 8.01
N GLY A 81 -8.19 -12.69 7.38
CA GLY A 81 -8.20 -12.51 5.93
C GLY A 81 -6.84 -12.08 5.39
N PHE A 82 -6.19 -11.13 6.05
CA PHE A 82 -4.83 -10.71 5.71
C PHE A 82 -3.81 -11.81 5.98
N GLY A 83 -3.96 -12.54 7.09
CA GLY A 83 -3.13 -13.69 7.44
C GLY A 83 -3.17 -14.83 6.43
N LEU A 84 -4.32 -15.12 5.82
CA LEU A 84 -4.44 -16.10 4.73
C LEU A 84 -3.58 -15.70 3.53
N MET A 85 -3.59 -14.42 3.15
CA MET A 85 -2.73 -13.90 2.10
C MET A 85 -1.25 -14.00 2.52
N ALA A 86 -0.91 -13.65 3.75
CA ALA A 86 0.46 -13.79 4.29
C ALA A 86 0.97 -15.24 4.30
N ILE A 87 0.10 -16.22 4.60
CA ILE A 87 0.42 -17.67 4.53
C ILE A 87 0.82 -18.08 3.10
N ILE A 88 0.11 -17.57 2.09
CA ILE A 88 0.44 -17.78 0.68
C ILE A 88 1.81 -17.15 0.35
N VAL A 89 2.07 -15.92 0.82
CA VAL A 89 3.38 -15.28 0.67
C VAL A 89 4.49 -16.15 1.25
N GLY A 90 4.32 -16.67 2.47
CA GLY A 90 5.34 -17.50 3.11
C GLY A 90 5.59 -18.83 2.40
N SER A 91 4.58 -19.39 1.75
CA SER A 91 4.73 -20.56 0.87
C SER A 91 5.57 -20.23 -0.37
N GLU A 92 5.25 -19.15 -1.09
CA GLU A 92 5.97 -18.76 -2.31
C GLU A 92 7.39 -18.25 -2.05
N ARG A 93 7.63 -17.67 -0.87
CA ARG A 93 8.96 -17.26 -0.40
C ARG A 93 9.79 -18.42 0.16
N GLY A 94 9.19 -19.59 0.36
CA GLY A 94 9.87 -20.77 0.90
C GLY A 94 10.17 -20.70 2.39
N TRP A 95 9.51 -19.80 3.14
CA TRP A 95 9.58 -19.76 4.60
C TRP A 95 8.86 -20.95 5.24
N ILE A 96 7.79 -21.40 4.59
CA ILE A 96 7.08 -22.65 4.87
C ILE A 96 6.85 -23.42 3.58
N THR A 97 6.62 -24.73 3.67
CA THR A 97 6.25 -25.51 2.47
C THR A 97 4.79 -25.26 2.08
N ARG A 98 4.45 -25.48 0.81
CA ARG A 98 3.05 -25.44 0.34
C ARG A 98 2.13 -26.37 1.12
N GLN A 99 2.62 -27.54 1.53
CA GLN A 99 1.87 -28.47 2.35
C GLN A 99 1.54 -27.86 3.72
N MET A 100 2.54 -27.28 4.41
CA MET A 100 2.33 -26.60 5.70
C MET A 100 1.36 -25.42 5.57
N ALA A 101 1.45 -24.66 4.47
CA ALA A 101 0.54 -23.57 4.16
C ALA A 101 -0.91 -24.05 3.97
N ALA A 102 -1.10 -25.14 3.20
CA ALA A 102 -2.40 -25.75 2.98
C ALA A 102 -2.99 -26.33 4.27
N GLU A 103 -2.20 -27.04 5.08
CA GLU A 103 -2.63 -27.57 6.38
C GLU A 103 -3.05 -26.46 7.35
N ARG A 104 -2.27 -25.36 7.41
CA ARG A 104 -2.63 -24.18 8.21
C ARG A 104 -3.94 -23.55 7.72
N THR A 105 -4.08 -23.37 6.41
CA THR A 105 -5.27 -22.80 5.78
C THR A 105 -6.51 -23.67 6.06
N LEU A 106 -6.37 -24.99 5.95
CA LEU A 106 -7.46 -25.92 6.23
C LEU A 106 -7.90 -25.87 7.70
N LYS A 107 -6.96 -25.72 8.64
CA LYS A 107 -7.28 -25.53 10.06
C LYS A 107 -8.13 -24.28 10.30
N ILE A 108 -7.75 -23.16 9.68
CA ILE A 108 -8.51 -21.89 9.73
C ILE A 108 -9.93 -22.10 9.17
N ILE A 109 -10.04 -22.68 7.98
CA ILE A 109 -11.32 -22.92 7.31
C ILE A 109 -12.25 -23.81 8.14
N ARG A 110 -11.73 -24.89 8.73
CA ARG A 110 -12.52 -25.76 9.61
C ARG A 110 -13.00 -25.04 10.87
N PHE A 111 -12.20 -24.13 11.43
CA PHE A 111 -12.65 -23.26 12.51
C PHE A 111 -13.77 -22.32 12.05
N LEU A 112 -13.61 -21.65 10.91
CA LEU A 112 -14.61 -20.72 10.37
C LEU A 112 -15.95 -21.41 10.09
N GLY A 113 -15.92 -22.69 9.69
CA GLY A 113 -17.11 -23.50 9.44
C GLY A 113 -17.90 -23.87 10.70
N LYS A 114 -17.27 -23.85 11.89
CA LYS A 114 -17.95 -24.12 13.18
C LYS A 114 -18.29 -22.84 13.97
N ALA A 115 -17.65 -21.72 13.67
CA ALA A 115 -17.84 -20.47 14.41
C ALA A 115 -19.28 -19.95 14.26
N GLU A 116 -19.80 -19.27 15.28
CA GLU A 116 -21.12 -18.61 15.21
C GLU A 116 -21.15 -17.67 14.00
N ARG A 117 -22.20 -17.72 13.16
CA ARG A 117 -22.39 -16.79 12.03
C ARG A 117 -23.72 -16.07 12.14
N PHE A 118 -23.75 -14.84 11.64
CA PHE A 118 -24.86 -13.91 11.73
C PHE A 118 -25.29 -13.55 10.32
N LYS A 119 -26.32 -14.24 9.81
CA LYS A 119 -26.76 -14.10 8.40
C LYS A 119 -25.60 -14.30 7.41
N GLY A 120 -24.78 -15.32 7.68
CA GLY A 120 -23.60 -15.62 6.88
C GLY A 120 -22.39 -14.73 7.14
N MET A 121 -22.50 -13.63 7.87
CA MET A 121 -21.32 -12.84 8.27
C MET A 121 -20.73 -13.39 9.56
N TRP A 122 -19.43 -13.18 9.75
CA TRP A 122 -18.76 -13.41 11.02
C TRP A 122 -18.76 -12.13 11.86
N SER A 123 -18.60 -12.26 13.18
CA SER A 123 -18.29 -11.15 14.08
C SER A 123 -16.88 -10.64 13.87
N HIS A 124 -16.59 -9.46 14.42
CA HIS A 124 -15.24 -8.90 14.41
C HIS A 124 -14.23 -9.83 15.11
N TRP A 125 -14.58 -10.30 16.32
CA TRP A 125 -13.72 -11.13 17.16
C TRP A 125 -14.39 -12.44 17.59
N TYR A 126 -13.57 -13.45 17.84
CA TYR A 126 -14.01 -14.76 18.36
C TYR A 126 -13.11 -15.26 19.49
N ASN A 127 -13.72 -16.04 20.38
CA ASN A 127 -12.99 -16.93 21.28
C ASN A 127 -12.57 -18.22 20.54
N PRO A 128 -11.56 -18.95 21.04
CA PRO A 128 -11.10 -20.19 20.40
C PRO A 128 -12.13 -21.33 20.29
N ASP A 129 -13.21 -21.27 21.08
CA ASP A 129 -14.33 -22.21 20.99
C ASP A 129 -15.26 -21.95 19.80
N GLY A 130 -15.17 -20.78 19.15
CA GLY A 130 -16.01 -20.36 18.03
C GLY A 130 -17.18 -19.46 18.42
N THR A 131 -17.28 -19.03 19.69
CA THR A 131 -18.26 -18.03 20.12
C THR A 131 -17.80 -16.60 19.80
N ALA A 132 -18.74 -15.74 19.42
CA ALA A 132 -18.44 -14.33 19.16
C ALA A 132 -17.93 -13.63 20.42
N HIS A 133 -16.76 -12.98 20.31
CA HIS A 133 -16.18 -12.20 21.39
C HIS A 133 -16.58 -10.72 21.26
N PRO A 134 -17.01 -10.03 22.33
CA PRO A 134 -17.47 -8.65 22.23
C PRO A 134 -16.39 -7.64 21.79
N PHE A 135 -16.73 -6.77 20.83
CA PHE A 135 -15.97 -5.56 20.52
C PHE A 135 -16.76 -4.32 21.01
N GLY A 136 -16.44 -3.82 22.20
CA GLY A 136 -17.25 -2.78 22.84
C GLY A 136 -18.69 -3.25 23.09
N ASP A 137 -19.67 -2.60 22.48
CA ASP A 137 -21.08 -2.99 22.57
C ASP A 137 -21.49 -4.08 21.56
N GLN A 138 -20.58 -4.47 20.66
CA GLN A 138 -20.82 -5.45 19.60
C GLN A 138 -20.82 -6.86 20.16
N VAL A 139 -21.98 -7.34 20.64
CA VAL A 139 -22.17 -8.70 21.14
C VAL A 139 -23.01 -9.49 20.14
N LYS A 140 -22.51 -10.66 19.70
CA LYS A 140 -23.20 -11.53 18.73
C LYS A 140 -23.66 -10.76 17.48
N THR A 141 -22.74 -9.97 16.94
CA THR A 141 -22.95 -9.10 15.78
C THR A 141 -22.37 -9.74 14.54
N GLY A 142 -23.01 -9.60 13.39
CA GLY A 142 -22.29 -9.80 12.13
C GLY A 142 -21.65 -8.49 11.69
N ASP A 143 -20.38 -8.56 11.32
CA ASP A 143 -19.56 -7.44 10.84
C ASP A 143 -19.25 -7.64 9.36
N VAL A 144 -19.80 -6.76 8.52
CA VAL A 144 -19.70 -6.84 7.06
C VAL A 144 -18.30 -6.49 6.55
N ILE A 145 -17.63 -5.53 7.17
CA ILE A 145 -16.31 -5.08 6.70
C ILE A 145 -15.26 -6.15 7.02
N GLU A 146 -15.25 -6.66 8.25
CA GLU A 146 -14.36 -7.74 8.67
C GLU A 146 -14.60 -9.02 7.84
N SER A 147 -15.88 -9.36 7.62
CA SER A 147 -16.24 -10.49 6.76
C SER A 147 -15.82 -10.28 5.30
N GLY A 148 -15.82 -9.04 4.80
CA GLY A 148 -15.31 -8.69 3.47
C GLY A 148 -13.80 -8.88 3.34
N PHE A 149 -13.02 -8.47 4.35
CA PHE A 149 -11.59 -8.72 4.39
C PHE A 149 -11.27 -10.21 4.46
N LEU A 150 -12.00 -10.97 5.28
CA LEU A 150 -11.88 -12.43 5.33
C LEU A 150 -12.20 -13.07 3.97
N ALA A 151 -13.32 -12.69 3.36
CA ALA A 151 -13.74 -13.23 2.06
C ALA A 151 -12.70 -12.95 0.97
N ALA A 152 -12.08 -11.77 0.96
CA ALA A 152 -10.98 -11.46 0.04
C ALA A 152 -9.78 -12.41 0.23
N GLY A 153 -9.39 -12.70 1.48
CA GLY A 153 -8.33 -13.65 1.79
C GLY A 153 -8.68 -15.08 1.37
N LEU A 154 -9.92 -15.51 1.63
CA LEU A 154 -10.43 -16.83 1.25
C LEU A 154 -10.48 -17.01 -0.27
N LEU A 155 -11.01 -16.04 -1.02
CA LEU A 155 -11.04 -16.09 -2.49
C LEU A 155 -9.62 -16.13 -3.07
N THR A 156 -8.69 -15.35 -2.51
CA THR A 156 -7.26 -15.43 -2.89
C THR A 156 -6.70 -16.84 -2.65
N ALA A 157 -7.00 -17.46 -1.50
CA ALA A 157 -6.59 -18.82 -1.21
C ALA A 157 -7.19 -19.85 -2.18
N SER A 158 -8.45 -19.66 -2.61
CA SER A 158 -9.09 -20.55 -3.60
C SER A 158 -8.39 -20.54 -4.96
N GLU A 159 -7.82 -19.39 -5.37
CA GLU A 159 -7.04 -19.26 -6.60
C GLU A 159 -5.62 -19.81 -6.47
N TYR A 160 -5.07 -19.84 -5.25
CA TYR A 160 -3.74 -20.37 -4.97
C TYR A 160 -3.73 -21.90 -4.86
N TYR A 161 -4.68 -22.48 -4.12
CA TYR A 161 -4.76 -23.91 -3.82
C TYR A 161 -5.52 -24.68 -4.91
N THR A 162 -4.84 -25.00 -6.01
CA THR A 162 -5.41 -25.61 -7.22
C THR A 162 -5.08 -27.09 -7.43
N SER A 163 -4.33 -27.73 -6.52
CA SER A 163 -4.00 -29.15 -6.67
C SER A 163 -5.22 -30.05 -6.43
N ASN A 164 -5.19 -31.26 -7.01
CA ASN A 164 -6.22 -32.30 -6.82
C ASN A 164 -6.03 -33.10 -5.51
N SER A 165 -5.27 -32.58 -4.55
CA SER A 165 -5.15 -33.20 -3.23
C SER A 165 -6.46 -33.09 -2.45
N THR A 166 -6.70 -33.99 -1.50
CA THR A 166 -7.87 -33.94 -0.62
C THR A 166 -7.88 -32.65 0.21
N THR A 167 -6.72 -32.23 0.72
CA THR A 167 -6.56 -30.98 1.48
C THR A 167 -6.95 -29.74 0.67
N GLU A 168 -6.37 -29.55 -0.53
CA GLU A 168 -6.65 -28.36 -1.34
C GLU A 168 -8.08 -28.38 -1.91
N SER A 169 -8.64 -29.57 -2.16
CA SER A 169 -10.04 -29.70 -2.57
C SER A 169 -11.00 -29.29 -1.45
N GLU A 170 -10.78 -29.75 -0.21
CA GLU A 170 -11.60 -29.36 0.95
C GLU A 170 -11.54 -27.85 1.23
N ILE A 171 -10.36 -27.24 1.03
CA ILE A 171 -10.18 -25.78 1.10
C ILE A 171 -11.12 -25.08 0.11
N ARG A 172 -11.06 -25.44 -1.18
CA ARG A 172 -11.88 -24.81 -2.23
C ARG A 172 -13.38 -25.01 -2.00
N ASP A 173 -13.79 -26.23 -1.66
CA ASP A 173 -15.20 -26.57 -1.45
C ASP A 173 -15.79 -25.80 -0.25
N SER A 174 -15.02 -25.68 0.83
CA SER A 174 -15.43 -24.92 2.01
C SER A 174 -15.54 -23.43 1.72
N ILE A 175 -14.57 -22.86 0.99
CA ILE A 175 -14.61 -21.45 0.58
C ILE A 175 -15.84 -21.17 -0.30
N GLN A 176 -16.14 -22.05 -1.26
CA GLN A 176 -17.34 -21.93 -2.08
C GLN A 176 -18.63 -21.99 -1.25
N SER A 177 -18.69 -22.89 -0.27
CA SER A 177 -19.83 -23.00 0.66
C SER A 177 -20.00 -21.73 1.51
N PHE A 178 -18.90 -21.16 2.00
CA PHE A 178 -18.91 -19.90 2.73
C PHE A 178 -19.41 -18.75 1.87
N TRP A 179 -18.85 -18.60 0.67
CA TRP A 179 -19.26 -17.59 -0.31
C TRP A 179 -20.75 -17.65 -0.61
N ASN A 180 -21.27 -18.85 -0.86
CA ASN A 180 -22.68 -19.07 -1.18
C ASN A 180 -23.64 -18.79 -0.02
N SER A 181 -23.15 -18.64 1.22
CA SER A 181 -23.96 -18.44 2.42
C SER A 181 -23.83 -17.06 3.05
N MET A 182 -22.97 -16.18 2.54
CA MET A 182 -22.84 -14.80 3.01
C MET A 182 -23.99 -13.93 2.51
N ASP A 183 -24.93 -13.56 3.38
CA ASP A 183 -26.16 -12.85 2.99
C ASP A 183 -25.97 -11.32 2.96
N TRP A 184 -25.23 -10.81 1.98
CA TRP A 184 -24.98 -9.37 1.83
C TRP A 184 -26.27 -8.55 1.67
N ARG A 185 -27.25 -9.09 0.93
CA ARG A 185 -28.56 -8.48 0.72
C ARG A 185 -29.29 -8.20 2.03
N PHE A 186 -29.19 -9.10 3.02
CA PHE A 186 -29.76 -8.86 4.34
C PHE A 186 -29.23 -7.57 4.99
N TYR A 187 -27.94 -7.30 4.85
CA TYR A 187 -27.30 -6.10 5.39
C TYR A 187 -27.62 -4.81 4.61
N ALA A 188 -28.24 -4.93 3.44
CA ALA A 188 -28.72 -3.81 2.63
C ALA A 188 -30.24 -3.57 2.74
N ARG A 189 -30.97 -4.34 3.58
CA ARG A 189 -32.45 -4.31 3.62
C ARG A 189 -33.07 -2.98 4.07
N SER A 190 -32.29 -2.09 4.68
CA SER A 190 -32.74 -0.72 4.98
C SER A 190 -32.91 0.13 3.72
N GLY A 191 -32.34 -0.32 2.60
CA GLY A 191 -32.55 0.23 1.27
C GLY A 191 -31.69 1.43 0.93
N ASN A 192 -30.88 2.01 1.83
CA ASN A 192 -30.08 3.21 1.55
C ASN A 192 -28.60 2.91 1.24
N ALA A 193 -28.03 1.96 1.98
CA ALA A 193 -26.65 1.51 1.90
C ALA A 193 -26.58 0.10 2.52
N MET A 194 -25.46 -0.59 2.29
CA MET A 194 -25.13 -1.73 3.14
C MET A 194 -24.76 -1.21 4.54
N GLN A 195 -25.30 -1.85 5.57
CA GLN A 195 -25.05 -1.49 6.96
C GLN A 195 -23.93 -2.36 7.54
N TRP A 196 -23.00 -1.76 8.27
CA TRP A 196 -21.80 -2.41 8.77
C TRP A 196 -22.13 -3.55 9.72
N LEU A 197 -23.04 -3.29 10.66
CA LEU A 197 -23.29 -4.17 11.79
C LEU A 197 -24.74 -4.61 11.84
N TRP A 198 -24.94 -5.88 12.16
CA TRP A 198 -26.23 -6.42 12.57
C TRP A 198 -26.14 -7.05 13.95
N TYR A 199 -26.90 -6.51 14.91
CA TYR A 199 -27.01 -7.02 16.27
C TYR A 199 -28.12 -8.08 16.31
N SER A 200 -27.73 -9.36 16.34
CA SER A 200 -28.68 -10.48 16.22
C SER A 200 -29.73 -10.51 17.33
N GLN A 201 -29.35 -10.15 18.55
CA GLN A 201 -30.20 -10.19 19.73
C GLN A 201 -31.32 -9.15 19.71
N SER A 202 -31.10 -8.00 19.06
CA SER A 202 -32.07 -6.91 18.93
C SER A 202 -32.62 -6.75 17.52
N ASN A 203 -32.21 -7.61 16.58
CA ASN A 203 -32.52 -7.52 15.15
C ASN A 203 -32.25 -6.13 14.54
N ARG A 204 -31.22 -5.44 15.04
CA ARG A 204 -30.92 -4.05 14.69
C ARG A 204 -29.75 -3.99 13.70
N LEU A 205 -29.97 -3.37 12.55
CA LEU A 205 -28.89 -2.97 11.65
C LEU A 205 -28.46 -1.52 11.95
N THR A 206 -27.18 -1.21 11.81
CA THR A 206 -26.63 0.13 12.06
C THR A 206 -25.42 0.44 11.20
N MET A 207 -25.09 1.74 11.12
CA MET A 207 -23.93 2.31 10.44
C MET A 207 -23.93 2.06 8.93
N ASP A 208 -24.45 3.04 8.16
CA ASP A 208 -24.35 3.02 6.70
C ASP A 208 -22.88 3.03 6.28
N ILE A 209 -22.46 2.06 5.46
CA ILE A 209 -21.13 2.05 4.85
C ILE A 209 -21.17 2.97 3.63
N LYS A 210 -20.54 4.14 3.74
CA LYS A 210 -20.43 5.13 2.66
C LYS A 210 -18.98 5.37 2.31
N GLY A 211 -18.70 5.52 1.03
CA GLY A 211 -17.36 5.82 0.54
C GLY A 211 -16.98 7.28 0.81
N TRP A 212 -15.70 7.62 0.80
CA TRP A 212 -14.55 6.75 0.55
C TRP A 212 -13.86 6.37 1.87
N ASN A 213 -13.61 5.08 2.08
CA ASN A 213 -12.90 4.52 3.23
C ASN A 213 -12.35 3.11 2.90
N GLU A 214 -11.91 2.36 3.91
CA GLU A 214 -11.32 1.02 3.79
C GLU A 214 -12.28 -0.08 3.29
N GLY A 215 -13.59 0.15 3.39
CA GLY A 215 -14.62 -0.87 3.26
C GLY A 215 -15.04 -1.21 1.82
N TRP A 216 -14.33 -0.70 0.82
CA TRP A 216 -14.73 -0.81 -0.59
C TRP A 216 -14.87 -2.26 -1.06
N ILE A 217 -13.92 -3.12 -0.68
CA ILE A 217 -13.91 -4.55 -1.05
C ILE A 217 -15.20 -5.25 -0.63
N ALA A 218 -15.83 -4.87 0.49
CA ALA A 218 -17.10 -5.45 0.91
C ALA A 218 -18.22 -5.19 -0.11
N TYR A 219 -18.29 -3.98 -0.69
CA TYR A 219 -19.25 -3.67 -1.75
C TYR A 219 -18.95 -4.44 -3.05
N ILE A 220 -17.68 -4.53 -3.44
CA ILE A 220 -17.27 -5.28 -4.64
C ILE A 220 -17.71 -6.75 -4.52
N LEU A 221 -17.47 -7.37 -3.37
CA LEU A 221 -17.87 -8.75 -3.10
C LEU A 221 -19.40 -8.89 -3.00
N ALA A 222 -20.09 -7.95 -2.34
CA ALA A 222 -21.54 -7.97 -2.20
C ALA A 222 -22.29 -7.90 -3.55
N LEU A 223 -21.76 -7.15 -4.53
CA LEU A 223 -22.32 -7.08 -5.88
C LEU A 223 -22.22 -8.44 -6.60
N ALA A 224 -21.10 -9.14 -6.40
CA ALA A 224 -20.79 -10.38 -7.09
C ALA A 224 -21.36 -11.65 -6.44
N ALA A 225 -21.89 -11.54 -5.22
CA ALA A 225 -22.44 -12.68 -4.49
C ALA A 225 -23.56 -13.39 -5.31
N PRO A 226 -23.82 -14.68 -5.08
CA PRO A 226 -24.90 -15.36 -5.80
C PRO A 226 -26.28 -14.85 -5.32
N ASP A 227 -27.28 -14.86 -6.20
CA ASP A 227 -28.68 -14.67 -5.80
C ASP A 227 -29.11 -15.83 -4.86
N PRO A 228 -29.82 -15.59 -3.74
CA PRO A 228 -30.47 -14.34 -3.32
C PRO A 228 -29.65 -13.41 -2.42
N HIS A 229 -28.32 -13.58 -2.36
CA HIS A 229 -27.47 -12.91 -1.40
C HIS A 229 -26.76 -11.65 -1.92
N ASN A 230 -26.75 -11.38 -3.23
CA ASN A 230 -26.16 -10.14 -3.76
C ASN A 230 -26.98 -8.89 -3.46
N ILE A 231 -26.27 -7.78 -3.32
CA ILE A 231 -26.90 -6.46 -3.35
C ILE A 231 -27.17 -6.02 -4.80
N PRO A 232 -28.26 -5.28 -5.04
CA PRO A 232 -28.46 -4.55 -6.29
C PRO A 232 -27.42 -3.43 -6.52
N GLU A 233 -27.12 -3.12 -7.79
CA GLU A 233 -26.20 -2.03 -8.17
C GLU A 233 -26.62 -0.66 -7.62
N ASP A 234 -27.92 -0.41 -7.47
CA ASP A 234 -28.43 0.88 -6.95
C ASP A 234 -28.10 1.07 -5.46
N VAL A 235 -27.90 -0.01 -4.69
CA VAL A 235 -27.40 0.07 -3.30
C VAL A 235 -25.95 0.55 -3.29
N TYR A 236 -25.13 0.10 -4.24
CA TYR A 236 -23.75 0.58 -4.39
C TYR A 236 -23.72 2.05 -4.83
N ALA A 237 -24.54 2.43 -5.81
CA ALA A 237 -24.60 3.80 -6.30
C ALA A 237 -25.06 4.79 -5.21
N ARG A 238 -26.12 4.45 -4.46
CA ARG A 238 -26.69 5.33 -3.42
C ARG A 238 -25.91 5.28 -2.10
N GLY A 239 -25.43 4.11 -1.71
CA GLY A 239 -24.69 3.90 -0.47
C GLY A 239 -23.22 4.28 -0.60
N TRP A 240 -22.43 3.43 -1.27
CA TRP A 240 -20.99 3.64 -1.41
C TRP A 240 -20.68 4.94 -2.16
N GLN A 241 -21.24 5.11 -3.36
CA GLN A 241 -20.91 6.26 -4.22
C GLN A 241 -21.67 7.54 -3.81
N SER A 242 -22.61 7.47 -2.86
CA SER A 242 -23.43 8.61 -2.45
C SER A 242 -24.03 9.38 -3.65
N ASN A 243 -24.44 8.65 -4.71
CA ASN A 243 -24.87 9.19 -6.00
C ASN A 243 -23.91 10.22 -6.63
N GLY A 244 -22.59 10.01 -6.48
CA GLY A 244 -21.54 10.91 -6.94
C GLY A 244 -21.06 11.92 -5.89
N GLY A 245 -21.70 11.97 -4.71
CA GLY A 245 -21.28 12.84 -3.60
C GLY A 245 -19.90 12.52 -3.02
N ILE A 246 -19.35 11.33 -3.33
CA ILE A 246 -17.98 10.94 -2.93
C ILE A 246 -16.87 11.59 -3.75
N PHE A 247 -17.20 12.21 -4.89
CA PHE A 247 -16.23 12.64 -5.88
C PHE A 247 -16.00 14.16 -5.85
N HIS A 248 -14.73 14.56 -5.72
CA HIS A 248 -14.28 15.94 -5.65
C HIS A 248 -13.22 16.23 -6.73
N PRO A 249 -13.61 16.47 -8.00
CA PRO A 249 -12.72 16.44 -9.17
C PRO A 249 -11.52 17.39 -9.11
N ASN A 250 -11.66 18.53 -8.43
CA ASN A 250 -10.63 19.58 -8.38
C ASN A 250 -9.89 19.61 -7.04
N ARG A 251 -10.09 18.61 -6.17
CA ARG A 251 -9.47 18.59 -4.85
C ARG A 251 -8.03 18.12 -4.96
N ALA A 252 -7.11 18.95 -4.46
CA ALA A 252 -5.70 18.62 -4.40
C ALA A 252 -5.10 19.10 -3.08
N PHE A 253 -4.08 18.39 -2.59
CA PHE A 253 -3.28 18.78 -1.44
C PHE A 253 -1.81 18.67 -1.80
N TYR A 254 -1.03 19.71 -1.51
CA TYR A 254 0.40 19.77 -1.83
C TYR A 254 0.74 19.49 -3.30
N GLY A 255 -0.18 19.78 -4.23
CA GLY A 255 -0.04 19.52 -5.67
C GLY A 255 -0.44 18.11 -6.13
N TYR A 256 -0.91 17.23 -5.22
CA TYR A 256 -1.44 15.90 -5.57
C TYR A 256 -2.97 15.94 -5.65
N GLU A 257 -3.53 15.52 -6.78
CA GLU A 257 -4.98 15.34 -6.93
C GLU A 257 -5.48 14.19 -6.07
N LEU A 258 -6.53 14.44 -5.29
CA LEU A 258 -7.12 13.46 -4.37
C LEU A 258 -8.66 13.54 -4.43
N PRO A 259 -9.27 13.02 -5.51
CA PRO A 259 -10.69 13.19 -5.76
C PRO A 259 -11.60 12.44 -4.78
N LEU A 260 -11.12 11.36 -4.15
CA LEU A 260 -11.90 10.56 -3.18
C LEU A 260 -11.37 10.73 -1.75
N GLY A 261 -12.22 10.50 -0.76
CA GLY A 261 -11.85 10.51 0.67
C GLY A 261 -12.15 11.81 1.38
N GLU A 262 -11.69 11.90 2.62
CA GLU A 262 -11.68 13.16 3.36
C GLU A 262 -10.53 14.07 2.92
N ASN A 263 -10.49 15.30 3.45
CA ASN A 263 -9.38 16.20 3.19
C ASN A 263 -8.07 15.56 3.67
N LYS A 264 -7.02 15.62 2.84
CA LYS A 264 -5.75 14.93 3.04
C LYS A 264 -5.84 13.39 3.16
N GLY A 265 -6.96 12.78 2.73
CA GLY A 265 -7.13 11.35 2.49
C GLY A 265 -7.48 10.49 3.70
N GLY A 266 -7.14 10.93 4.92
CA GLY A 266 -7.39 10.19 6.15
C GLY A 266 -6.29 9.19 6.51
N PRO A 267 -6.56 8.22 7.39
CA PRO A 267 -5.60 7.21 7.79
C PRO A 267 -5.07 6.42 6.59
N MET A 268 -3.77 6.08 6.56
CA MET A 268 -3.16 5.43 5.40
C MET A 268 -3.78 4.08 5.03
N PHE A 269 -4.35 3.35 6.00
CA PHE A 269 -4.93 2.04 5.75
C PHE A 269 -6.10 2.04 4.75
N PHE A 270 -6.73 3.20 4.49
CA PHE A 270 -7.73 3.35 3.42
C PHE A 270 -7.16 3.04 2.03
N ALA A 271 -5.87 3.30 1.82
CA ALA A 271 -5.15 2.95 0.58
C ALA A 271 -4.56 1.53 0.61
N HIS A 272 -4.80 0.75 1.68
CA HIS A 272 -4.21 -0.58 1.87
C HIS A 272 -5.24 -1.70 1.86
N TYR A 273 -6.23 -1.71 2.77
CA TYR A 273 -6.99 -2.94 3.09
C TYR A 273 -7.77 -3.52 1.90
N SER A 274 -8.53 -2.68 1.18
CA SER A 274 -9.22 -3.11 -0.03
C SER A 274 -8.27 -3.44 -1.19
N PHE A 275 -7.02 -2.97 -1.13
CA PHE A 275 -6.01 -3.09 -2.17
C PHE A 275 -4.93 -4.12 -1.88
N LEU A 276 -5.08 -4.92 -0.82
CA LEU A 276 -4.21 -6.08 -0.60
C LEU A 276 -4.36 -7.09 -1.75
N GLY A 277 -5.60 -7.31 -2.20
CA GLY A 277 -5.94 -8.16 -3.32
C GLY A 277 -6.33 -7.41 -4.60
N LEU A 278 -7.10 -6.31 -4.52
CA LEU A 278 -7.42 -5.52 -5.71
C LEU A 278 -6.17 -4.77 -6.18
N ASN A 279 -5.77 -4.96 -7.43
CA ASN A 279 -4.61 -4.27 -7.98
C ASN A 279 -5.00 -2.85 -8.44
N PRO A 280 -4.61 -1.78 -7.73
CA PRO A 280 -4.99 -0.41 -8.07
C PRO A 280 -4.38 0.07 -9.39
N GLN A 281 -3.29 -0.55 -9.87
CA GLN A 281 -2.74 -0.23 -11.19
C GLN A 281 -3.75 -0.54 -12.29
N MET A 282 -4.48 -1.65 -12.15
CA MET A 282 -5.32 -2.21 -13.21
C MET A 282 -6.76 -1.75 -13.18
N ILE A 283 -7.13 -0.81 -12.28
CA ILE A 283 -8.54 -0.45 -12.09
C ILE A 283 -8.77 1.06 -12.10
N GLU A 284 -9.85 1.47 -12.76
CA GLU A 284 -10.39 2.83 -12.71
C GLU A 284 -11.93 2.78 -12.81
N ASP A 285 -12.60 3.75 -12.22
CA ASP A 285 -14.01 4.01 -12.48
C ASP A 285 -14.21 5.42 -13.04
N LYS A 286 -15.47 5.86 -13.15
CA LYS A 286 -15.79 7.20 -13.66
C LYS A 286 -15.33 8.35 -12.74
N TYR A 287 -14.92 8.06 -11.50
CA TYR A 287 -14.50 9.04 -10.51
C TYR A 287 -12.98 9.05 -10.32
N ALA A 288 -12.32 7.90 -10.30
CA ALA A 288 -10.89 7.85 -10.00
C ALA A 288 -10.14 6.73 -10.73
N ASN A 289 -8.88 7.03 -11.06
CA ASN A 289 -7.86 6.01 -11.25
C ASN A 289 -7.28 5.66 -9.87
N TYR A 290 -7.45 4.41 -9.43
CA TYR A 290 -7.16 4.04 -8.05
C TYR A 290 -5.67 3.99 -7.73
N TRP A 291 -4.80 3.73 -8.71
CA TRP A 291 -3.35 3.90 -8.54
C TRP A 291 -2.99 5.34 -8.19
N LYS A 292 -3.49 6.29 -8.98
CA LYS A 292 -3.23 7.72 -8.75
C LYS A 292 -3.79 8.19 -7.42
N GLN A 293 -5.01 7.76 -7.06
CA GLN A 293 -5.61 8.04 -5.76
C GLN A 293 -4.73 7.55 -4.61
N ASN A 294 -4.24 6.31 -4.68
CA ASN A 294 -3.49 5.71 -3.58
C ASN A 294 -2.08 6.29 -3.46
N VAL A 295 -1.38 6.51 -4.58
CA VAL A 295 -0.07 7.18 -4.58
C VAL A 295 -0.20 8.62 -4.09
N ALA A 296 -1.24 9.34 -4.49
CA ALA A 296 -1.52 10.68 -3.98
C ALA A 296 -1.77 10.68 -2.46
N HIS A 297 -2.58 9.75 -1.95
CA HIS A 297 -2.82 9.61 -0.51
C HIS A 297 -1.51 9.37 0.26
N THR A 298 -0.67 8.42 -0.19
CA THR A 298 0.64 8.17 0.41
C THR A 298 1.54 9.40 0.40
N MET A 299 1.62 10.09 -0.75
CA MET A 299 2.46 11.28 -0.88
C MET A 299 1.98 12.44 -0.03
N ILE A 300 0.66 12.61 0.14
CA ILE A 300 0.05 13.63 1.01
C ILE A 300 0.35 13.34 2.47
N ASN A 301 0.23 12.08 2.91
CA ASN A 301 0.54 11.66 4.28
C ASN A 301 2.01 11.95 4.61
N ARG A 302 2.93 11.53 3.73
CA ARG A 302 4.36 11.85 3.85
C ARG A 302 4.61 13.35 3.84
N HIS A 303 4.02 14.09 2.90
CA HIS A 303 4.24 15.53 2.76
C HIS A 303 3.81 16.29 4.02
N TYR A 304 2.64 15.95 4.60
CA TYR A 304 2.19 16.52 5.87
C TYR A 304 3.24 16.32 6.97
N CYS A 305 3.73 15.09 7.17
CA CYS A 305 4.74 14.79 8.19
C CYS A 305 6.00 15.64 8.01
N LEU A 306 6.43 15.90 6.76
CA LEU A 306 7.67 16.62 6.48
C LEU A 306 7.56 18.14 6.55
N LYS A 307 6.36 18.70 6.38
CA LYS A 307 6.20 20.14 6.10
C LYS A 307 5.19 20.87 6.96
N GLU A 308 4.19 20.18 7.49
CA GLU A 308 3.11 20.83 8.23
C GLU A 308 2.96 20.32 9.66
N ALA A 309 3.32 19.05 9.92
CA ALA A 309 3.28 18.49 11.27
C ALA A 309 4.10 19.36 12.25
N PRO A 310 3.63 19.55 13.50
CA PRO A 310 4.38 20.28 14.52
C PRO A 310 5.83 19.78 14.65
N SER A 311 6.80 20.69 14.61
CA SER A 311 8.23 20.33 14.69
C SER A 311 8.59 19.59 15.98
N THR A 312 7.79 19.75 17.04
CA THR A 312 7.91 19.02 18.31
C THR A 312 7.71 17.51 18.16
N TYR A 313 7.02 17.04 17.11
CA TYR A 313 6.83 15.60 16.84
C TYR A 313 8.07 14.94 16.22
N LYS A 314 9.02 15.74 15.70
CA LYS A 314 10.32 15.29 15.16
C LYS A 314 10.21 14.35 13.96
N TYR A 315 9.16 14.48 13.15
CA TYR A 315 9.04 13.72 11.90
C TYR A 315 10.09 14.16 10.87
N ASP A 316 10.53 13.23 10.03
CA ASP A 316 11.51 13.45 8.97
C ASP A 316 11.33 12.43 7.83
N GLU A 317 12.25 12.43 6.86
CA GLU A 317 12.17 11.53 5.69
C GLU A 317 12.26 10.03 6.03
N LEU A 318 12.78 9.70 7.21
CA LEU A 318 12.95 8.34 7.72
C LEU A 318 11.83 7.97 8.71
N ASN A 319 11.02 8.94 9.13
CA ASN A 319 10.02 8.82 10.18
C ASN A 319 8.74 9.55 9.78
N TRP A 320 7.90 8.86 9.01
CA TRP A 320 6.58 9.31 8.60
C TRP A 320 5.62 8.12 8.50
N GLY A 321 4.32 8.39 8.49
CA GLY A 321 3.29 7.38 8.33
C GLY A 321 2.23 7.46 9.43
N LEU A 322 1.11 8.11 9.12
CA LEU A 322 -0.03 8.26 10.02
C LEU A 322 -1.16 7.33 9.59
N THR A 323 -1.54 6.41 10.48
CA THR A 323 -2.67 5.49 10.31
C THR A 323 -3.26 5.12 11.67
N ALA A 324 -4.37 4.37 11.68
CA ALA A 324 -4.91 3.83 12.92
C ALA A 324 -3.94 2.80 13.53
N CYS A 325 -3.65 2.92 14.83
CA CYS A 325 -2.74 2.04 15.56
C CYS A 325 -2.91 2.24 17.08
N TYR A 326 -2.24 1.41 17.88
CA TYR A 326 -2.06 1.64 19.31
C TYR A 326 -1.39 2.99 19.62
N GLY A 327 -1.41 3.40 20.88
CA GLY A 327 -0.65 4.57 21.30
C GLY A 327 0.85 4.27 21.30
N GLY A 328 1.67 5.17 20.76
CA GLY A 328 3.14 5.08 20.84
C GLY A 328 3.74 5.83 22.03
N LYS A 329 2.90 6.43 22.89
CA LYS A 329 3.27 7.24 24.07
C LYS A 329 2.12 7.32 25.06
N PRO A 330 2.35 7.66 26.35
CA PRO A 330 1.27 7.94 27.30
C PRO A 330 0.29 9.00 26.77
N PRO A 331 -1.04 8.81 26.93
CA PRO A 331 -1.73 7.77 27.71
C PRO A 331 -1.93 6.40 27.00
N TRP A 332 -1.21 6.12 25.91
CA TRP A 332 -1.21 4.84 25.16
C TRP A 332 -2.53 4.51 24.45
N ASN A 333 -3.32 5.54 24.15
CA ASN A 333 -4.61 5.37 23.48
C ASN A 333 -4.45 4.94 22.02
N TYR A 334 -5.25 3.95 21.62
CA TYR A 334 -5.53 3.68 20.22
C TYR A 334 -6.21 4.90 19.58
N SER A 335 -5.81 5.27 18.36
CA SER A 335 -6.38 6.40 17.63
C SER A 335 -6.29 6.18 16.13
N ALA A 336 -7.33 6.59 15.39
CA ALA A 336 -7.33 6.61 13.93
C ALA A 336 -6.52 7.81 13.42
N ARG A 337 -5.19 7.70 13.40
CA ARG A 337 -4.31 8.83 13.07
C ARG A 337 -4.30 9.12 11.58
N SER A 338 -4.26 10.40 11.26
CA SER A 338 -4.21 10.92 9.90
C SER A 338 -3.59 12.32 9.90
N PRO A 339 -3.32 12.93 8.74
CA PRO A 339 -2.91 14.33 8.66
C PRO A 339 -3.87 15.34 9.32
N LEU A 340 -5.11 14.94 9.64
CA LEU A 340 -6.10 15.76 10.35
C LEU A 340 -6.30 15.33 11.81
N ASN A 341 -5.71 14.23 12.23
CA ASN A 341 -5.76 13.69 13.60
C ASN A 341 -4.37 13.16 13.97
N ASP A 342 -3.45 14.08 14.22
CA ASP A 342 -2.05 13.79 14.55
C ASP A 342 -1.78 14.13 16.02
N ASP A 343 -1.18 13.18 16.75
CA ASP A 343 -0.75 13.34 18.13
C ASP A 343 0.76 13.12 18.33
N GLY A 344 1.54 12.97 17.26
CA GLY A 344 2.98 12.75 17.27
C GLY A 344 3.41 11.27 17.25
N VAL A 345 2.48 10.32 17.10
CA VAL A 345 2.77 8.87 16.99
C VAL A 345 2.78 8.43 15.52
N ILE A 346 3.77 7.61 15.17
CA ILE A 346 3.93 7.00 13.85
C ILE A 346 3.59 5.52 13.94
N ALA A 347 2.94 4.98 12.91
CA ALA A 347 2.71 3.55 12.72
C ALA A 347 3.55 3.03 11.54
N PRO A 348 4.47 2.07 11.75
CA PRO A 348 5.27 1.49 10.66
C PRO A 348 4.45 0.98 9.48
N THR A 349 3.27 0.39 9.74
CA THR A 349 2.41 -0.15 8.67
C THR A 349 2.01 0.91 7.64
N ALA A 350 1.84 2.18 8.03
CA ALA A 350 1.46 3.25 7.11
C ALA A 350 2.45 3.43 5.94
N ALA A 351 3.74 3.47 6.25
CA ALA A 351 4.79 3.63 5.26
C ALA A 351 5.16 2.30 4.60
N LEU A 352 5.24 1.21 5.37
CA LEU A 352 5.66 -0.10 4.87
C LEU A 352 4.59 -0.76 3.99
N ALA A 353 3.30 -0.69 4.34
CA ALA A 353 2.25 -1.18 3.45
C ALA A 353 2.04 -0.29 2.20
N SER A 354 2.74 0.85 2.11
CA SER A 354 2.78 1.70 0.92
C SER A 354 3.95 1.40 -0.02
N PHE A 355 4.68 0.28 0.18
CA PHE A 355 5.82 -0.11 -0.67
C PHE A 355 5.51 -0.09 -2.18
N PRO A 356 4.37 -0.60 -2.67
CA PRO A 356 4.06 -0.52 -4.09
C PRO A 356 3.91 0.91 -4.61
N TYR A 357 3.39 1.82 -3.78
CA TYR A 357 3.09 3.20 -4.18
C TYR A 357 4.33 4.10 -4.14
N THR A 358 5.17 3.93 -3.13
CA THR A 358 6.34 4.79 -2.89
C THR A 358 7.56 3.98 -2.48
N PRO A 359 8.09 3.08 -3.34
CA PRO A 359 9.09 2.10 -2.94
C PRO A 359 10.34 2.71 -2.34
N PHE A 360 10.84 3.83 -2.90
CA PHE A 360 12.00 4.52 -2.37
C PHE A 360 11.75 5.07 -0.95
N TYR A 361 10.65 5.79 -0.72
CA TYR A 361 10.37 6.39 0.59
C TYR A 361 10.01 5.35 1.65
N SER A 362 9.32 4.28 1.27
CA SER A 362 9.07 3.13 2.14
C SER A 362 10.37 2.39 2.49
N THR A 363 11.33 2.31 1.55
CA THR A 363 12.67 1.78 1.83
C THR A 363 13.44 2.64 2.82
N GLN A 364 13.35 3.98 2.74
CA GLN A 364 13.96 4.87 3.73
C GLN A 364 13.49 4.54 5.16
N VAL A 365 12.17 4.37 5.33
CA VAL A 365 11.56 4.00 6.61
C VAL A 365 12.00 2.60 7.04
N LEU A 366 11.95 1.61 6.15
CA LEU A 366 12.38 0.23 6.45
C LEU A 366 13.80 0.19 7.00
N LEU A 367 14.77 0.81 6.31
CA LEU A 367 16.17 0.80 6.72
C LEU A 367 16.37 1.52 8.06
N ASN A 368 15.62 2.58 8.31
CA ASN A 368 15.66 3.29 9.59
C ASN A 368 15.10 2.43 10.73
N LEU A 369 13.91 1.85 10.57
CA LEU A 369 13.28 0.99 11.58
C LEU A 369 14.14 -0.25 11.89
N ALA A 370 14.78 -0.84 10.87
CA ALA A 370 15.71 -1.96 11.02
C ALA A 370 16.94 -1.62 11.89
N ASN A 371 17.29 -0.35 12.04
CA ASN A 371 18.39 0.14 12.87
C ASN A 371 17.90 0.84 14.16
N MET A 372 16.60 0.84 14.44
CA MET A 372 15.98 1.54 15.56
C MET A 372 15.36 0.54 16.55
N PRO A 373 16.09 0.08 17.58
CA PRO A 373 15.60 -0.92 18.54
C PRO A 373 14.29 -0.53 19.24
N LEU A 374 13.98 0.76 19.32
CA LEU A 374 12.71 1.27 19.84
C LEU A 374 11.53 0.78 19.00
N ALA A 375 11.68 0.69 17.68
CA ALA A 375 10.61 0.30 16.76
C ALA A 375 10.59 -1.20 16.42
N GLN A 376 11.39 -2.02 17.10
CA GLN A 376 11.47 -3.47 16.85
C GLN A 376 10.70 -4.25 17.90
N GLY A 377 9.78 -5.09 17.44
CA GLY A 377 8.95 -6.00 18.22
C GLY A 377 9.30 -7.48 17.99
N SER A 378 8.52 -8.37 18.60
CA SER A 378 8.71 -9.82 18.52
C SER A 378 8.38 -10.43 17.16
N PHE A 379 7.48 -9.82 16.38
CA PHE A 379 7.03 -10.30 15.08
C PHE A 379 7.18 -9.21 14.02
N GLY A 380 8.37 -8.61 13.93
CA GLY A 380 8.65 -7.50 13.03
C GLY A 380 8.70 -6.17 13.77
N PHE A 381 8.20 -5.10 13.14
CA PHE A 381 8.18 -3.78 13.76
C PHE A 381 7.04 -3.63 14.77
N ALA A 382 7.28 -2.76 15.75
CA ALA A 382 6.30 -2.29 16.73
C ALA A 382 5.06 -1.70 16.03
N ASP A 383 3.89 -1.83 16.63
CA ASP A 383 2.64 -1.26 16.12
C ASP A 383 2.72 0.27 15.98
N ALA A 384 3.35 0.92 16.96
CA ALA A 384 3.46 2.37 17.03
C ALA A 384 4.70 2.85 17.77
N TYR A 385 5.21 4.03 17.41
CA TYR A 385 6.30 4.70 18.12
C TYR A 385 6.17 6.22 18.10
N CYS A 386 6.80 6.89 19.07
CA CYS A 386 6.83 8.35 19.17
C CYS A 386 8.26 8.84 19.45
N LEU A 387 8.79 9.63 18.51
CA LEU A 387 10.16 10.16 18.58
C LEU A 387 10.33 11.24 19.65
N SER A 388 9.29 12.06 19.86
CA SER A 388 9.38 13.18 20.80
C SER A 388 9.52 12.71 22.24
N THR A 389 8.85 11.61 22.60
CA THR A 389 8.90 10.96 23.91
C THR A 389 9.86 9.77 23.99
N ASN A 390 10.45 9.35 22.87
CA ASN A 390 11.31 8.17 22.76
C ASN A 390 10.64 6.90 23.31
N THR A 391 9.38 6.67 22.95
CA THR A 391 8.56 5.54 23.41
C THR A 391 7.96 4.77 22.24
N SER A 392 7.51 3.54 22.49
CA SER A 392 6.94 2.64 21.49
C SER A 392 5.97 1.64 22.11
N GLU A 393 4.98 1.22 21.33
CA GLU A 393 4.16 0.04 21.61
C GLU A 393 4.67 -1.14 20.76
N LYS A 394 5.44 -2.03 21.40
CA LYS A 394 6.11 -3.16 20.74
C LYS A 394 5.22 -4.39 20.57
N LYS A 395 3.96 -4.29 20.99
CA LYS A 395 2.90 -5.22 20.63
C LYS A 395 2.58 -5.09 19.13
N HIS A 396 1.72 -5.98 18.64
CA HIS A 396 1.40 -6.06 17.22
C HIS A 396 -0.09 -6.35 17.05
N LEU A 397 -0.72 -5.66 16.10
CA LEU A 397 -2.07 -5.93 15.64
C LEU A 397 -2.06 -6.67 14.29
N ALA A 398 -2.95 -7.65 14.11
CA ALA A 398 -3.05 -8.37 12.84
C ALA A 398 -3.31 -7.44 11.65
N ILE A 399 -4.16 -6.44 11.86
CA ILE A 399 -4.57 -5.49 10.84
C ILE A 399 -3.45 -4.53 10.42
N ASP A 400 -2.39 -4.43 11.22
CA ASP A 400 -1.21 -3.62 10.91
C ASP A 400 -0.08 -4.48 10.33
N GLN A 401 0.12 -5.70 10.84
CA GLN A 401 1.15 -6.63 10.34
C GLN A 401 0.81 -7.23 8.97
N GLY A 402 -0.47 -7.54 8.72
CA GLY A 402 -0.92 -8.22 7.50
C GLY A 402 -0.59 -7.42 6.23
N PRO A 403 -1.01 -6.14 6.16
CA PRO A 403 -0.68 -5.26 5.05
C PRO A 403 0.83 -5.14 4.77
N ILE A 404 1.68 -5.13 5.80
CA ILE A 404 3.14 -5.07 5.62
C ILE A 404 3.62 -6.27 4.79
N VAL A 405 3.25 -7.50 5.18
CA VAL A 405 3.68 -8.72 4.46
C VAL A 405 3.16 -8.70 3.03
N VAL A 406 1.86 -8.43 2.87
CA VAL A 406 1.15 -8.56 1.59
C VAL A 406 1.56 -7.47 0.60
N MET A 407 1.66 -6.22 1.04
CA MET A 407 2.00 -5.11 0.14
C MET A 407 3.48 -5.10 -0.23
N ILE A 408 4.38 -5.54 0.66
CA ILE A 408 5.77 -5.83 0.27
C ILE A 408 5.79 -6.91 -0.80
N GLU A 409 5.01 -7.98 -0.66
CA GLU A 409 4.96 -9.03 -1.67
C GLU A 409 4.39 -8.54 -3.01
N ASN A 410 3.33 -7.74 -2.97
CA ASN A 410 2.76 -7.14 -4.17
C ASN A 410 3.75 -6.22 -4.88
N TYR A 411 4.57 -5.45 -4.15
CA TYR A 411 5.67 -4.69 -4.75
C TYR A 411 6.72 -5.63 -5.38
N ARG A 412 7.13 -6.68 -4.66
CA ARG A 412 8.22 -7.56 -5.09
C ARG A 412 7.84 -8.44 -6.29
N SER A 413 6.62 -8.97 -6.34
CA SER A 413 6.21 -9.94 -7.36
C SER A 413 4.79 -9.77 -7.91
N GLY A 414 3.96 -8.95 -7.24
CA GLY A 414 2.54 -8.80 -7.56
C GLY A 414 1.70 -10.06 -7.25
N LEU A 415 2.20 -10.98 -6.41
CA LEU A 415 1.60 -12.31 -6.19
C LEU A 415 0.11 -12.24 -5.80
N ILE A 416 -0.22 -11.51 -4.74
CA ILE A 416 -1.57 -11.50 -4.18
C ILE A 416 -2.53 -10.76 -5.13
N TRP A 417 -2.07 -9.68 -5.75
CA TRP A 417 -2.79 -9.01 -6.84
C TRP A 417 -3.10 -9.94 -8.01
N LYS A 418 -2.13 -10.72 -8.50
CA LYS A 418 -2.33 -11.67 -9.60
C LYS A 418 -3.36 -12.74 -9.25
N LEU A 419 -3.33 -13.24 -8.02
CA LEU A 419 -4.29 -14.25 -7.54
C LEU A 419 -5.70 -13.66 -7.43
N MET A 420 -5.88 -12.57 -6.70
CA MET A 420 -7.20 -12.00 -6.44
C MET A 420 -7.85 -11.44 -7.72
N MET A 421 -7.09 -10.75 -8.58
CA MET A 421 -7.61 -10.19 -9.84
C MET A 421 -7.97 -11.26 -10.88
N LYS A 422 -7.50 -12.50 -10.70
CA LYS A 422 -7.91 -13.64 -11.54
C LYS A 422 -9.31 -14.15 -11.18
N ASN A 423 -9.74 -14.00 -9.92
CA ASN A 423 -10.97 -14.59 -9.43
C ASN A 423 -12.22 -14.01 -10.12
N GLU A 424 -13.09 -14.88 -10.61
CA GLU A 424 -14.25 -14.49 -11.44
C GLU A 424 -15.32 -13.71 -10.65
N HIS A 425 -15.48 -13.97 -9.34
CA HIS A 425 -16.38 -13.18 -8.51
C HIS A 425 -15.87 -11.74 -8.35
N VAL A 426 -14.57 -11.57 -8.16
CA VAL A 426 -13.95 -10.23 -8.05
C VAL A 426 -14.12 -9.44 -9.35
N LYS A 427 -13.83 -10.07 -10.49
CA LYS A 427 -14.03 -9.44 -11.81
C LYS A 427 -15.49 -9.03 -12.04
N LEU A 428 -16.44 -9.91 -11.68
CA LEU A 428 -17.86 -9.61 -11.77
C LEU A 428 -18.23 -8.41 -10.88
N GLY A 429 -17.76 -8.39 -9.63
CA GLY A 429 -18.02 -7.30 -8.69
C GLY A 429 -17.50 -5.95 -9.17
N LEU A 430 -16.26 -5.91 -9.68
CA LEU A 430 -15.67 -4.71 -10.28
C LEU A 430 -16.50 -4.23 -11.47
N LYS A 431 -16.88 -5.14 -12.38
CA LYS A 431 -17.70 -4.82 -13.54
C LYS A 431 -19.06 -4.24 -13.12
N LEU A 432 -19.76 -4.86 -12.17
CA LEU A 432 -21.05 -4.39 -11.66
C LEU A 432 -20.93 -3.06 -10.92
N ALA A 433 -19.77 -2.78 -10.32
CA ALA A 433 -19.45 -1.48 -9.73
C ALA A 433 -19.13 -0.39 -10.78
N GLY A 434 -19.13 -0.72 -12.08
CA GLY A 434 -18.74 0.19 -13.16
C GLY A 434 -17.23 0.47 -13.19
N VAL A 435 -16.43 -0.38 -12.55
CA VAL A 435 -14.97 -0.32 -12.55
C VAL A 435 -14.46 -1.08 -13.77
N LYS A 436 -13.59 -0.45 -14.54
CA LYS A 436 -12.87 -1.07 -15.65
C LYS A 436 -11.62 -1.76 -15.08
N ASP A 437 -11.31 -2.94 -15.60
CA ASP A 437 -10.11 -3.72 -15.32
C ASP A 437 -8.93 -3.37 -16.24
N LYS A 438 -9.06 -2.24 -16.96
CA LYS A 438 -8.02 -1.63 -17.77
C LYS A 438 -8.21 -0.12 -17.81
N PRO A 439 -7.37 0.65 -17.10
CA PRO A 439 -7.50 2.10 -17.08
C PRO A 439 -7.23 2.76 -18.42
N SER A 440 -7.74 3.97 -18.58
CA SER A 440 -7.54 4.84 -19.73
C SER A 440 -6.20 5.55 -19.55
N TYR A 441 -5.11 4.83 -19.82
CA TYR A 441 -3.76 5.35 -19.69
C TYR A 441 -3.43 6.35 -20.82
N LYS A 442 -2.67 7.38 -20.46
CA LYS A 442 -2.06 8.28 -21.44
C LYS A 442 -0.75 7.67 -21.91
N GLN A 443 -0.45 7.75 -23.21
CA GLN A 443 0.87 7.38 -23.73
C GLN A 443 1.97 8.13 -22.98
N GLY A 444 3.05 7.43 -22.59
CA GLY A 444 4.09 7.97 -21.72
C GLY A 444 4.21 7.22 -20.39
N PHE A 445 4.86 7.85 -19.42
CA PHE A 445 5.09 7.31 -18.07
C PHE A 445 3.82 7.46 -17.21
N HIS A 446 2.84 6.58 -17.41
CA HIS A 446 1.46 6.77 -16.93
C HIS A 446 1.27 6.55 -15.41
N LEU A 447 2.12 5.74 -14.79
CA LEU A 447 2.08 5.44 -13.35
C LEU A 447 2.98 6.36 -12.51
N ALA A 448 3.88 7.12 -13.15
CA ALA A 448 4.84 7.97 -12.45
C ALA A 448 4.16 9.23 -11.90
N ILE A 449 4.23 9.42 -10.58
CA ILE A 449 3.78 10.63 -9.89
C ILE A 449 4.99 11.32 -9.26
N ILE A 450 5.25 12.55 -9.69
CA ILE A 450 6.41 13.33 -9.24
C ILE A 450 6.25 13.73 -7.77
N ASN A 451 7.35 13.77 -7.04
CA ASN A 451 7.37 14.39 -5.73
C ASN A 451 7.33 15.91 -5.88
N THR A 452 6.25 16.53 -5.44
CA THR A 452 6.03 17.98 -5.55
C THR A 452 7.02 18.84 -4.75
N LEU A 453 7.73 18.25 -3.78
CA LEU A 453 8.80 18.95 -3.05
C LEU A 453 10.11 19.05 -3.85
N THR A 454 10.41 18.06 -4.67
CA THR A 454 11.68 17.99 -5.42
C THR A 454 11.49 18.29 -6.90
N GLY A 455 10.27 18.17 -7.42
CA GLY A 455 9.97 18.22 -8.85
C GLY A 455 10.45 16.99 -9.62
N GLU A 456 10.77 15.90 -8.93
CA GLU A 456 11.42 14.71 -9.49
C GLU A 456 10.64 13.45 -9.09
N PHE A 457 10.64 12.44 -9.97
CA PHE A 457 10.22 11.08 -9.64
C PHE A 457 11.41 10.32 -9.03
N ASP A 458 11.27 9.82 -7.81
CA ASP A 458 12.31 9.02 -7.16
C ASP A 458 12.20 7.56 -7.60
N LEU A 459 13.12 7.13 -8.45
CA LEU A 459 13.17 5.78 -8.99
C LEU A 459 14.37 5.04 -8.41
N MET A 460 14.12 3.94 -7.69
CA MET A 460 15.17 3.06 -7.18
C MET A 460 15.29 1.79 -8.01
N ARG A 461 16.44 1.12 -7.95
CA ARG A 461 16.54 -0.25 -8.47
C ARG A 461 15.66 -1.18 -7.65
N HIS A 462 14.93 -2.07 -8.33
CA HIS A 462 14.14 -3.07 -7.63
C HIS A 462 15.07 -4.00 -6.81
N PRO A 463 14.78 -4.28 -5.52
CA PRO A 463 15.70 -5.03 -4.66
C PRO A 463 15.95 -6.46 -5.15
N ASP A 464 14.93 -7.14 -5.68
CA ASP A 464 15.09 -8.52 -6.19
C ASP A 464 15.64 -8.57 -7.63
N ARG A 465 15.06 -7.79 -8.56
CA ARG A 465 15.39 -7.79 -9.99
C ARG A 465 16.64 -6.99 -10.35
N LYS A 466 17.04 -6.04 -9.48
CA LYS A 466 18.28 -5.24 -9.56
C LYS A 466 18.36 -4.26 -10.72
N PHE A 467 17.25 -3.98 -11.40
CA PHE A 467 17.17 -2.96 -12.46
C PHE A 467 16.33 -1.77 -12.02
N PHE A 468 16.55 -0.61 -12.64
CA PHE A 468 15.54 0.44 -12.66
C PHE A 468 14.42 0.02 -13.60
N GLU A 469 13.18 0.17 -13.14
CA GLU A 469 11.99 -0.28 -13.85
C GLU A 469 11.01 0.87 -13.92
N LEU A 470 10.64 1.25 -15.14
CA LEU A 470 9.74 2.37 -15.38
C LEU A 470 8.60 1.94 -16.30
N ASP A 471 7.40 1.89 -15.74
CA ASP A 471 6.18 1.60 -16.49
C ASP A 471 5.88 2.72 -17.49
N TYR A 472 5.53 2.32 -18.71
CA TYR A 472 5.09 3.22 -19.75
C TYR A 472 3.96 2.60 -20.59
N PHE A 473 3.08 3.45 -21.09
CA PHE A 473 1.97 3.06 -21.94
C PHE A 473 2.22 3.47 -23.39
N MET A 474 1.78 2.62 -24.31
CA MET A 474 1.89 2.78 -25.76
C MET A 474 0.52 2.68 -26.43
N GLU A 475 0.15 3.66 -27.25
CA GLU A 475 -1.07 3.63 -28.06
C GLU A 475 -0.89 2.78 -29.33
N SER A 476 0.35 2.64 -29.81
CA SER A 476 0.72 1.84 -30.99
C SER A 476 1.97 1.01 -30.73
N ALA A 477 2.01 -0.23 -31.23
CA ALA A 477 3.21 -1.06 -31.15
C ALA A 477 4.34 -0.52 -32.03
N GLY A 478 5.59 -0.76 -31.63
CA GLY A 478 6.78 -0.44 -32.41
C GLY A 478 8.02 -0.21 -31.55
N ASN A 479 9.13 0.15 -32.19
CA ASN A 479 10.37 0.42 -31.48
C ASN A 479 10.32 1.76 -30.75
N VAL A 480 10.62 1.73 -29.44
CA VAL A 480 10.65 2.89 -28.57
C VAL A 480 12.10 3.19 -28.21
N LYS A 481 12.53 4.42 -28.45
CA LYS A 481 13.88 4.88 -28.11
C LYS A 481 13.86 5.56 -26.74
N PHE A 482 14.66 5.05 -25.82
CA PHE A 482 14.88 5.64 -24.50
C PHE A 482 16.27 6.28 -24.40
N THR A 483 16.33 7.45 -23.77
CA THR A 483 17.59 8.10 -23.40
C THR A 483 17.58 8.47 -21.92
N VAL A 484 18.69 8.25 -21.22
CA VAL A 484 18.89 8.69 -19.84
C VAL A 484 20.05 9.69 -19.84
N THR A 485 19.76 10.93 -19.46
CA THR A 485 20.73 12.04 -19.48
C THR A 485 20.97 12.56 -18.08
N SER A 486 22.23 12.57 -17.63
CA SER A 486 22.64 13.17 -16.36
C SER A 486 22.47 14.68 -16.41
N LYS A 487 21.71 15.26 -15.47
CA LYS A 487 21.56 16.72 -15.37
C LYS A 487 22.78 17.40 -14.78
N VAL A 488 23.55 16.67 -13.96
CA VAL A 488 24.76 17.19 -13.32
C VAL A 488 25.90 17.31 -14.33
N GLN A 489 26.08 16.27 -15.15
CA GLN A 489 27.17 16.21 -16.13
C GLN A 489 26.76 16.72 -17.52
N ASN A 490 25.47 17.00 -17.73
CA ASN A 490 24.87 17.27 -19.03
C ASN A 490 25.29 16.23 -20.09
N LYS A 491 25.29 14.95 -19.70
CA LYS A 491 25.85 13.83 -20.47
C LYS A 491 24.81 12.75 -20.68
N LEU A 492 24.72 12.23 -21.90
CA LEU A 492 23.98 11.01 -22.21
C LEU A 492 24.67 9.81 -21.53
N VAL A 493 23.94 9.13 -20.65
CA VAL A 493 24.40 7.99 -19.85
C VAL A 493 23.95 6.66 -20.43
N LEU A 494 22.79 6.64 -21.06
CA LEU A 494 22.23 5.45 -21.71
C LEU A 494 21.38 5.88 -22.90
N GLU A 495 21.52 5.15 -24.01
CA GLU A 495 20.56 5.14 -25.11
C GLU A 495 20.21 3.70 -25.43
N LYS A 496 18.91 3.37 -25.46
CA LYS A 496 18.43 2.01 -25.68
C LYS A 496 17.15 2.05 -26.52
N THR A 497 17.08 1.22 -27.54
CA THR A 497 15.83 1.01 -28.30
C THR A 497 15.27 -0.35 -27.92
N VAL A 498 13.99 -0.39 -27.57
CA VAL A 498 13.28 -1.62 -27.19
C VAL A 498 11.99 -1.76 -27.99
N PRO A 499 11.55 -2.99 -28.32
CA PRO A 499 10.21 -3.19 -28.85
C PRO A 499 9.17 -2.87 -27.76
N GLY A 500 8.15 -2.09 -28.11
CA GLY A 500 6.98 -1.82 -27.27
C GLY A 500 5.71 -2.39 -27.92
N ASN A 501 4.87 -3.03 -27.12
CA ASN A 501 3.54 -3.51 -27.54
C ASN A 501 2.48 -2.44 -27.26
N VAL A 502 1.32 -2.51 -27.94
CA VAL A 502 0.16 -1.70 -27.55
C VAL A 502 -0.23 -2.05 -26.11
N GLY A 503 -0.41 -1.03 -25.27
CA GLY A 503 -0.72 -1.21 -23.87
C GLY A 503 0.45 -0.86 -22.96
N GLU A 504 0.47 -1.50 -21.78
CA GLU A 504 1.49 -1.31 -20.76
C GLU A 504 2.75 -2.09 -21.08
N ASN A 505 3.89 -1.46 -20.80
CA ASN A 505 5.23 -2.01 -20.99
C ASN A 505 6.11 -1.53 -19.83
N VAL A 506 7.24 -2.21 -19.61
CA VAL A 506 8.24 -1.83 -18.61
C VAL A 506 9.55 -1.52 -19.30
N PHE A 507 10.13 -0.35 -19.04
CA PHE A 507 11.48 -0.02 -19.47
C PHE A 507 12.47 -0.41 -18.36
N GLU A 508 13.17 -1.52 -18.57
CA GLU A 508 14.22 -2.00 -17.68
C GLU A 508 15.60 -1.52 -18.13
N PHE A 509 16.35 -0.89 -17.22
CA PHE A 509 17.69 -0.42 -17.48
C PHE A 509 18.61 -0.37 -16.26
N ASP A 510 19.91 -0.41 -16.53
CA ASP A 510 20.98 -0.09 -15.59
C ASP A 510 22.22 0.36 -16.37
N SER A 511 23.13 1.09 -15.73
CA SER A 511 24.41 1.52 -16.29
C SER A 511 25.42 1.83 -15.19
N LYS A 512 26.69 1.46 -15.41
CA LYS A 512 27.81 1.79 -14.50
C LYS A 512 28.10 3.30 -14.43
N GLU A 513 27.57 4.07 -15.39
CA GLU A 513 27.70 5.53 -15.43
C GLU A 513 26.61 6.24 -14.60
N ILE A 514 25.63 5.50 -14.06
CA ILE A 514 24.63 6.05 -13.15
C ILE A 514 25.27 6.26 -11.77
N ILE A 515 25.14 7.48 -11.26
CA ILE A 515 25.53 7.87 -9.90
C ILE A 515 24.23 7.97 -9.10
N ASN A 516 24.06 7.10 -8.11
CA ASN A 516 22.88 7.06 -7.26
C ASN A 516 22.74 8.37 -6.47
N GLY A 517 21.49 8.75 -6.23
CA GLY A 517 21.10 9.99 -5.58
C GLY A 517 21.13 11.22 -6.49
N LYS A 518 21.50 11.11 -7.78
CA LYS A 518 21.61 12.24 -8.70
C LYS A 518 20.41 12.40 -9.64
N PRO A 519 20.15 13.62 -10.12
CA PRO A 519 19.03 13.90 -11.01
C PRO A 519 19.37 13.60 -12.47
N TYR A 520 18.40 13.02 -13.16
CA TYR A 520 18.43 12.58 -14.55
C TYR A 520 17.16 13.04 -15.28
N THR A 521 17.26 13.13 -16.61
CA THR A 521 16.08 13.17 -17.49
C THR A 521 16.00 11.85 -18.23
N ILE A 522 14.89 11.13 -18.04
CA ILE A 522 14.55 9.95 -18.85
C ILE A 522 13.61 10.40 -19.95
N SER A 523 13.98 10.15 -21.20
CA SER A 523 13.14 10.47 -22.35
C SER A 523 12.72 9.20 -23.07
N MET A 524 11.48 9.16 -23.51
CA MET A 524 10.87 8.12 -24.33
C MET A 524 10.43 8.72 -25.66
N THR A 525 10.99 8.27 -26.76
CA THR A 525 10.57 8.62 -28.12
C THR A 525 9.85 7.43 -28.73
N THR A 526 8.57 7.63 -29.05
CA THR A 526 7.67 6.61 -29.58
C THR A 526 7.83 6.45 -31.11
N PRO A 527 7.31 5.37 -31.72
CA PRO A 527 7.47 5.10 -33.16
C PRO A 527 6.93 6.21 -34.07
N ASP A 528 5.92 6.96 -33.63
CA ASP A 528 5.35 8.11 -34.33
C ASP A 528 6.14 9.41 -34.12
N GLY A 529 7.27 9.35 -33.39
CA GLY A 529 8.15 10.47 -33.12
C GLY A 529 7.76 11.33 -31.92
N LYS A 530 6.68 11.02 -31.17
CA LYS A 530 6.34 11.79 -29.97
C LYS A 530 7.34 11.53 -28.85
N LEU A 531 7.75 12.63 -28.19
CA LEU A 531 8.70 12.65 -27.09
C LEU A 531 7.99 12.85 -25.74
N TYR A 532 8.31 12.01 -24.77
CA TYR A 532 7.87 12.11 -23.38
C TYR A 532 9.09 12.17 -22.48
N THR A 533 9.09 13.06 -21.49
CA THR A 533 10.24 13.23 -20.59
C THR A 533 9.81 13.15 -19.13
N LEU A 534 10.61 12.49 -18.31
CA LEU A 534 10.44 12.42 -16.87
C LEU A 534 11.70 12.94 -16.18
N GLN A 535 11.51 13.89 -15.28
CA GLN A 535 12.57 14.33 -14.36
C GLN A 535 12.64 13.31 -13.23
N THR A 536 13.78 12.65 -13.10
CA THR A 536 13.92 11.48 -12.23
C THR A 536 15.15 11.62 -11.36
N ARG A 537 15.05 11.25 -10.09
CA ARG A 537 16.22 10.99 -9.25
C ARG A 537 16.43 9.49 -9.17
N LEU A 538 17.58 9.02 -9.65
CA LEU A 538 17.92 7.60 -9.62
C LEU A 538 18.55 7.28 -8.26
N ARG A 539 17.98 6.34 -7.51
CA ARG A 539 18.33 6.01 -6.12
C ARG A 539 19.10 4.71 -6.00
#